data_AF-A0A7K3YID0-F1
#
_entry.id   AF-A0A7K3YID0-F1
#
_cell.length_a   1.000
_cell.length_b   1.000
_cell.length_c   1.000
_cell.angle_alpha   90.00
_cell.angle_beta   90.00
_cell.angle_gamma   90.00
#
_symmetry.space_group_name_H-M   'P 1'
#
loop_
_entity.id
_entity.type
_entity.pdbx_description
1 polymer ?
#
loop_
_entity_poly.entity_id
_entity_poly.type
_entity_poly.pdbx_seq_one_letter_code
_entity_poly.pdbx_strand_id
1 'polypeptide(L)' 'ITQTDGVVIEGHAAMNASGKAVMLHTRVGSYIIPLISLQRVARGEVVSAPLFPLVPGVMG' A
#
# COMPACT_ATOMS: atom_id res chain seq x y z
N ILE A 1 0.44 -6.28 28.50
CA ILE A 1 0.32 -5.83 27.09
C ILE A 1 -0.24 -4.43 27.12
N THR A 2 0.63 -3.43 27.19
CA THR A 2 0.24 -2.02 27.12
C THR A 2 -0.03 -1.73 25.66
N GLN A 3 -1.30 -1.53 25.28
CA GLN A 3 -1.65 -1.11 23.94
C GLN A 3 -1.20 0.35 23.79
N THR A 4 -0.11 0.57 23.06
CA THR A 4 0.27 1.91 22.61
C THR A 4 -0.85 2.38 21.68
N ASP A 5 -1.34 3.60 21.86
CA ASP A 5 -2.40 4.24 21.07
C ASP A 5 -1.92 4.56 19.63
N GLY A 6 -1.42 3.55 18.93
CA GLY A 6 -0.97 3.65 17.55
C GLY A 6 -2.16 3.99 16.67
N VAL A 7 -1.98 4.97 15.78
CA VAL A 7 -2.91 5.25 14.70
C VAL A 7 -3.10 3.96 13.89
N VAL A 8 -4.22 3.29 14.09
CA VAL A 8 -4.58 2.09 13.32
C VAL A 8 -5.13 2.58 12.00
N ILE A 9 -4.43 2.24 10.91
CA ILE A 9 -4.96 2.46 9.56
C ILE A 9 -6.00 1.38 9.31
N GLU A 10 -7.28 1.75 9.38
CA GLU A 10 -8.38 0.84 9.02
C GLU A 10 -8.38 0.56 7.51
N GLY A 11 -8.26 -0.72 7.15
CA GLY A 11 -8.09 -1.14 5.76
C GLY A 11 -7.52 -2.54 5.59
N HIS A 12 -7.18 -2.89 4.35
CA HIS A 12 -6.43 -4.10 4.02
C HIS A 12 -5.47 -3.87 2.86
N ALA A 13 -4.44 -4.71 2.79
CA ALA A 13 -3.52 -4.76 1.67
C ALA A 13 -3.70 -6.08 0.91
N ALA A 14 -3.72 -6.03 -0.42
CA ALA A 14 -3.80 -7.21 -1.26
C ALA A 14 -2.87 -7.06 -2.48
N MET A 15 -2.32 -8.15 -2.99
CA MET A 15 -1.63 -8.12 -4.27
C MET A 15 -2.66 -7.98 -5.40
N ASN A 16 -2.36 -7.17 -6.40
CA ASN A 16 -3.19 -7.11 -7.60
C ASN A 16 -3.08 -8.42 -8.40
N ALA A 17 -4.00 -8.63 -9.34
CA ALA A 17 -4.07 -9.87 -10.11
C ALA A 17 -2.79 -10.20 -10.90
N SER A 18 -2.02 -9.18 -11.31
CA SER A 18 -0.75 -9.39 -12.01
C SER A 18 0.42 -9.75 -11.09
N GLY A 19 0.24 -9.65 -9.77
CA GLY A 19 1.27 -9.86 -8.77
C GLY A 19 2.41 -8.82 -8.79
N LYS A 20 2.24 -7.73 -9.55
CA LYS A 20 3.28 -6.70 -9.73
C LYS A 20 3.10 -5.50 -8.80
N ALA A 21 2.00 -5.42 -8.08
CA ALA A 21 1.72 -4.32 -7.18
C ALA A 21 0.91 -4.75 -5.95
N VAL A 22 1.05 -4.00 -4.87
CA VAL A 22 0.21 -4.10 -3.68
C VAL A 22 -0.81 -2.97 -3.71
N MET A 23 -2.08 -3.34 -3.59
CA MET A 23 -3.20 -2.43 -3.43
C MET A 23 -3.47 -2.23 -1.94
N LEU A 24 -3.52 -0.99 -1.50
CA LEU A 24 -3.92 -0.61 -0.15
C LEU A 24 -5.34 -0.04 -0.21
N HIS A 25 -6.27 -0.70 0.45
CA HIS A 25 -7.64 -0.22 0.61
C HIS A 25 -7.80 0.33 2.01
N THR A 26 -8.13 1.61 2.13
CA THR A 26 -8.36 2.30 3.40
C THR A 26 -9.74 2.95 3.41
N ARG A 27 -10.18 3.48 4.56
CA ARG A 27 -11.44 4.26 4.62
C ARG A 27 -11.46 5.50 3.73
N VAL A 28 -10.31 6.13 3.49
CA VAL A 28 -10.22 7.41 2.76
C VAL A 28 -9.94 7.24 1.27
N GLY A 29 -9.65 6.02 0.83
CA GLY A 29 -9.32 5.74 -0.57
C GLY A 29 -8.51 4.48 -0.76
N SER A 30 -8.29 4.15 -2.03
CA SER A 30 -7.45 3.03 -2.45
C SER A 30 -6.19 3.55 -3.12
N TYR A 31 -5.08 2.88 -2.88
CA TYR A 31 -3.76 3.25 -3.39
C TYR A 31 -3.05 2.01 -3.95
N ILE A 32 -2.05 2.23 -4.80
CA ILE A 32 -1.23 1.18 -5.37
C ILE A 32 0.26 1.49 -5.17
N ILE A 33 1.03 0.47 -4.82
CA ILE A 33 2.48 0.52 -4.68
C ILE A 33 3.08 -0.57 -5.58
N PRO A 34 4.01 -0.25 -6.50
CA PRO A 34 4.73 -1.27 -7.26
C PRO A 34 5.47 -2.22 -6.30
N LEU A 35 5.35 -3.53 -6.53
CA LEU A 35 5.94 -4.54 -5.63
C LEU A 35 7.45 -4.35 -5.52
N ILE A 36 8.12 -4.01 -6.62
CA ILE A 36 9.56 -3.74 -6.61
C ILE A 36 9.92 -2.61 -5.63
N SER A 37 9.14 -1.52 -5.61
CA SER A 37 9.38 -0.40 -4.69
C SER A 37 9.16 -0.82 -3.23
N LEU A 38 8.10 -1.59 -2.95
CA LEU A 38 7.84 -2.11 -1.60
C LEU A 38 8.95 -3.05 -1.12
N GLN A 39 9.45 -3.93 -2.00
CA GLN A 39 10.54 -4.84 -1.67
C GLN A 39 11.83 -4.09 -1.34
N ARG A 40 12.12 -2.97 -2.02
CA ARG A 40 13.30 -2.14 -1.71
C ARG A 40 13.20 -1.54 -0.30
N VAL A 41 12.01 -1.11 0.12
CA VAL A 41 11.79 -0.67 1.51
C VAL A 41 12.00 -1.83 2.48
N ALA A 42 11.41 -3.00 2.20
CA ALA A 42 11.55 -4.18 3.05
C ALA A 42 13.00 -4.68 3.18
N ARG A 43 13.84 -4.46 2.15
CA ARG A 43 15.29 -4.76 2.17
C ARG A 43 16.13 -3.65 2.80
N GLY A 44 15.54 -2.52 3.19
CA GLY A 44 16.27 -1.37 3.75
C GLY A 44 17.08 -0.57 2.73
N GLU A 45 16.83 -0.75 1.43
CA GLU A 45 17.53 -0.02 0.36
C GLU A 45 17.04 1.44 0.22
N VAL A 46 15.79 1.69 0.61
CA VAL A 46 15.13 3.00 0.56
C VAL A 46 14.24 3.17 1.77
N VAL A 47 14.06 4.42 2.20
CA VAL A 47 13.24 4.76 3.39
C VAL A 47 11.75 4.57 3.14
N SER A 48 11.27 4.80 1.91
CA SER A 48 9.85 4.73 1.56
C SER A 48 9.63 4.35 0.10
N ALA A 49 8.37 4.02 -0.22
CA ALA A 49 7.90 3.71 -1.57
C ALA A 49 6.83 4.73 -1.99
N PRO A 50 6.73 5.06 -3.30
CA PRO A 50 5.68 5.93 -3.78
C PRO A 50 4.30 5.28 -3.63
N LEU A 51 3.32 6.09 -3.24
CA LEU A 51 1.90 5.74 -3.14
C LEU A 51 1.13 6.46 -4.24
N PHE A 52 0.52 5.71 -5.16
CA PHE A 52 -0.29 6.27 -6.23
C PHE A 52 -1.78 6.07 -5.92
N PRO A 53 -2.64 7.11 -6.03
CA PRO A 53 -4.07 6.95 -5.80
C PRO A 53 -4.72 6.13 -6.92
N LEU A 54 -5.60 5.21 -6.54
CA LEU A 54 -6.48 4.50 -7.47
C LEU A 54 -7.78 5.29 -7.60
N VAL A 55 -7.94 6.00 -8.73
CA VAL A 55 -9.15 6.78 -9.02
C VAL A 55 -10.19 5.86 -9.70
N PRO A 56 -11.41 5.73 -9.15
CA PRO A 56 -12.48 4.98 -9.81
C PRO A 56 -12.79 5.59 -11.19
N GLY A 57 -12.77 4.77 -12.24
CA GLY A 57 -13.09 5.19 -13.61
C GLY A 57 -11.90 5.32 -14.58
N VAL A 58 -10.66 5.10 -14.12
CA VAL A 58 -9.48 4.97 -14.99
C VAL A 58 -9.15 3.50 -15.19
N MET A 59 -10.15 2.72 -15.58
CA MET A 59 -9.92 1.44 -16.25
C MET A 59 -9.83 1.77 -17.74
N GLY A 60 -8.61 1.92 -18.25
CA GLY A 60 -8.36 1.85 -19.68
C GLY A 60 -8.54 0.43 -20.19
#